data_AF-A0A359MZM9-F1
#
_entry.id   AF-A0A359MZM9-F1
#
_cell.length_a   1.000
_cell.length_b   1.000
_cell.length_c   1.000
_cell.angle_alpha   90.00
_cell.angle_beta   90.00
_cell.angle_gamma   90.00
#
_symmetry.space_group_name_H-M   'P 1'
#
loop_
_entity.id
_entity.type
_entity.pdbx_description
1 polymer ?
#
loop_
_entity_poly.entity_id
_entity_poly.type
_entity_poly.pdbx_seq_one_letter_code
_entity_poly.pdbx_strand_id
1 'polypeptide(L)' 'MARMEKIAKDRMTIVELEDATPGTFINSRPIIAVLKEFFASSQLSQFMDQSNPISELAHKRRVTAL' A
#
# COMPACT_ATOMS: atom_id res chain seq x y z
N MET A 1 -0.76 7.91 -3.88
CA MET A 1 -0.40 8.80 -2.75
C MET A 1 -1.27 10.04 -2.63
N ALA A 2 -1.79 10.60 -3.75
CA ALA A 2 -2.70 11.75 -3.74
C ALA A 2 -3.92 11.66 -2.78
N ARG A 3 -4.44 10.45 -2.51
CA ARG A 3 -5.55 10.24 -1.56
C ARG A 3 -5.20 10.63 -0.12
N MET A 4 -3.99 10.29 0.36
CA MET A 4 -3.58 10.61 1.73
C MET A 4 -3.33 12.11 1.89
N GLU A 5 -2.67 12.71 0.90
CA GLU A 5 -2.38 14.15 0.87
C GLU A 5 -3.67 14.97 0.89
N LYS A 6 -4.68 14.57 0.11
CA LYS A 6 -6.00 15.21 0.12
C LYS A 6 -6.65 15.14 1.52
N ILE A 7 -6.67 13.97 2.14
CA ILE A 7 -7.27 13.79 3.48
C ILE A 7 -6.54 14.64 4.54
N ALA A 8 -5.21 14.75 4.45
CA ALA A 8 -4.45 15.60 5.35
C ALA A 8 -4.80 17.08 5.17
N LYS A 9 -4.85 17.57 3.92
CA LYS A 9 -5.25 18.95 3.58
C LYS A 9 -6.68 19.26 4.02
N ASP A 10 -7.62 18.34 3.79
CA ASP A 10 -9.02 18.49 4.20
C ASP A 10 -9.18 18.50 5.74
N ARG A 11 -8.29 17.86 6.50
CA ARG A 11 -8.28 17.93 7.97
C ARG A 11 -7.69 19.22 8.50
N MET A 12 -6.72 19.80 7.80
CA MET A 12 -6.10 21.08 8.18
C MET A 12 -7.09 22.25 8.17
N THR A 13 -8.20 22.16 7.43
CA THR A 13 -9.24 23.21 7.40
C THR A 13 -10.29 23.07 8.50
N ILE A 14 -10.33 21.95 9.23
CA ILE A 14 -11.39 21.62 10.21
C ILE A 14 -10.83 21.60 11.65
N VAL A 15 -9.55 21.26 11.82
CA VAL A 15 -8.93 21.14 13.15
C VAL A 15 -8.56 22.51 13.69
N GLU A 16 -9.08 22.83 14.88
CA GLU A 16 -8.73 24.02 15.65
C GLU A 16 -7.27 23.98 16.10
N LEU A 17 -6.65 25.16 16.20
CA LEU A 17 -5.19 25.29 16.45
C LEU A 17 -4.74 24.68 17.78
N GLU A 18 -5.64 24.64 18.76
CA GLU A 18 -5.38 24.13 20.11
C GLU A 18 -5.23 22.59 20.14
N ASP A 19 -5.88 21.88 19.21
CA ASP A 19 -5.85 20.42 19.09
C ASP A 19 -4.93 19.92 17.95
N ALA A 20 -4.26 20.85 17.26
CA ALA A 20 -3.45 20.57 16.09
C ALA A 20 -2.11 19.91 16.45
N THR A 21 -2.08 18.57 16.48
CA THR A 21 -0.83 17.79 16.56
C THR A 21 -0.51 17.12 15.22
N PRO A 22 0.77 16.88 14.86
CA PRO A 22 1.12 16.22 13.60
C PRO A 22 0.44 14.86 13.38
N GLY A 23 0.09 14.15 14.45
CA GLY A 23 -0.61 12.86 14.40
C GLY A 23 -2.08 12.95 13.96
N THR A 24 -2.78 14.07 14.20
CA THR A 24 -4.21 14.20 13.84
C THR A 24 -4.42 14.31 12.32
N PHE A 25 -3.41 14.82 11.60
CA PHE A 25 -3.44 14.98 10.15
C PHE A 25 -3.03 13.71 9.37
N ILE A 26 -2.31 12.79 10.02
CA ILE A 26 -1.82 11.57 9.38
C ILE A 26 -2.85 10.44 9.56
N ASN A 27 -3.42 9.97 8.45
CA ASN A 27 -4.27 8.78 8.42
C ASN A 27 -3.56 7.65 7.65
N SER A 28 -3.25 6.55 8.35
CA SER A 28 -2.57 5.38 7.77
C SER A 28 -3.51 4.41 7.04
N ARG A 29 -4.82 4.47 7.29
CA ARG A 29 -5.80 3.53 6.70
C ARG A 29 -5.75 3.48 5.17
N PRO A 30 -5.64 4.60 4.44
CA PRO A 30 -5.56 4.58 2.97
C PRO A 30 -4.30 3.89 2.45
N ILE A 31 -3.16 4.00 3.15
CA ILE A 31 -1.92 3.33 2.77
C ILE A 31 -2.09 1.82 2.94
N ILE A 32 -2.60 1.40 4.10
CA ILE A 32 -2.82 -0.01 4.41
C ILE A 32 -3.79 -0.64 3.40
N ALA A 33 -4.86 0.07 3.03
CA ALA A 33 -5.82 -0.41 2.05
C ALA A 33 -5.17 -0.67 0.68
N VAL A 34 -4.37 0.27 0.18
CA VAL A 34 -3.67 0.12 -1.12
C VAL A 34 -2.65 -1.02 -1.08
N LEU A 35 -1.91 -1.17 0.02
CA LEU A 35 -0.98 -2.28 0.18
C LEU A 35 -1.70 -3.63 0.20
N LYS A 36 -2.81 -3.73 0.94
CA LYS A 36 -3.63 -4.95 0.99
C LYS A 36 -4.18 -5.30 -0.39
N GLU A 37 -4.74 -4.33 -1.10
CA GLU A 37 -5.26 -4.52 -2.45
C GLU A 37 -4.17 -5.01 -3.41
N PHE A 38 -3.00 -4.39 -3.39
CA PHE A 38 -1.88 -4.82 -4.21
C PHE A 38 -1.48 -6.28 -3.94
N PHE A 39 -1.25 -6.67 -2.69
CA PHE A 39 -0.82 -8.04 -2.41
C PHE A 39 -1.93 -9.08 -2.53
N ALA A 40 -3.20 -8.69 -2.38
CA ALA A 40 -4.32 -9.62 -2.46
C ALA A 40 -4.76 -9.92 -3.90
N SER A 41 -4.70 -8.95 -4.82
CA SER A 41 -5.31 -9.10 -6.15
C SER A 41 -4.47 -8.59 -7.32
N SER A 42 -3.29 -8.01 -7.10
CA SER A 42 -2.44 -7.57 -8.22
C SER A 42 -1.98 -8.76 -9.06
N GLN A 43 -1.98 -8.60 -10.38
CA GLN A 43 -1.44 -9.60 -11.31
C GLN A 43 0.06 -9.89 -11.10
N LEU A 44 0.78 -8.94 -10.48
CA LEU A 44 2.18 -9.11 -10.08
C LEU A 44 2.32 -9.89 -8.78
N SER A 45 1.29 -9.96 -7.94
CA SER A 45 1.25 -10.74 -6.70
C SER A 45 0.78 -12.16 -7.01
N GLN A 46 1.70 -12.99 -7.50
CA GLN A 46 1.40 -14.37 -7.94
C GLN A 46 1.51 -15.37 -6.78
N PHE A 47 0.69 -16.41 -6.83
CA PHE A 47 0.84 -17.54 -5.92
C PHE A 47 2.15 -18.27 -6.18
N MET A 48 2.90 -18.58 -5.13
CA MET A 48 4.25 -19.11 -5.25
C MET A 48 4.25 -20.56 -5.78
N ASP A 49 4.97 -20.82 -6.88
CA ASP A 49 5.30 -22.19 -7.30
C ASP A 49 6.37 -22.81 -6.37
N GLN A 50 5.94 -23.80 -5.59
CA GLN A 50 6.76 -24.51 -4.60
C GLN A 50 6.81 -26.01 -4.87
N SER A 51 6.61 -26.43 -6.13
CA SER A 51 6.68 -27.85 -6.52
C SER A 51 8.05 -28.47 -6.20
N ASN A 52 9.13 -27.71 -6.33
CA ASN A 52 10.48 -28.09 -5.95
C ASN A 52 11.38 -26.83 -5.79
N PRO A 53 12.59 -26.94 -5.21
CA PRO A 53 13.48 -25.79 -4.99
C PRO A 53 13.90 -25.02 -6.25
N ILE A 54 13.97 -25.68 -7.41
CA ILE A 54 14.34 -25.04 -8.68
C ILE A 54 13.17 -24.22 -9.22
N SER A 55 11.95 -24.76 -9.16
CA SER A 55 10.73 -24.03 -9.52
C SER A 55 10.58 -22.76 -8.67
N GLU A 56 10.84 -22.85 -7.36
CA GLU A 56 10.81 -21.70 -6.46
C GLU A 56 11.80 -20.59 -6.90
N LEU A 57 13.04 -21.00 -7.23
CA LEU A 57 14.08 -20.09 -7.67
C LEU A 57 13.77 -19.46 -9.03
N ALA A 58 13.29 -20.26 -9.98
CA ALA A 58 12.92 -19.79 -11.31
C ALA A 58 11.74 -18.82 -11.25
N HIS A 59 10.76 -19.08 -10.38
CA HIS A 59 9.61 -18.19 -10.20
C HIS A 59 10.02 -16.82 -9.64
N LYS A 60 10.89 -16.77 -8.62
CA LYS A 60 11.40 -15.50 -8.06
C LYS A 60 12.28 -14.72 -9.05
N ARG A 61 12.92 -15.40 -10.01
CA ARG A 61 13.80 -14.77 -11.03
C ARG A 61 13.07 -14.42 -12.32
N ARG A 62 11.76 -14.66 -12.41
CA ARG A 62 10.96 -14.41 -13.62
C ARG A 62 10.76 -12.92 -13.84
N VAL A 63 10.99 -12.46 -15.08
CA VAL A 63 10.67 -11.09 -15.53
C VAL A 63 9.43 -11.17 -16.42
N THR A 64 8.47 -10.27 -16.21
CA THR A 64 7.20 -10.20 -16.95
C THR A 64 7.01 -8.82 -17.56
N ALA A 65 6.33 -8.76 -18.70
CA ALA A 65 5.89 -7.51 -19.35
C ALA A 65 4.39 -7.25 -19.17
N LEU A 66 3.74 -8.01 -18.27
CA LEU A 66 2.37 -7.78 -17.80
C LEU A 66 2.23 -6.43 -17.10
#